data_AF-A0A967RQ62-F1
#
_entry.id   AF-A0A967RQ62-F1
#
_cell.length_a   1.000
_cell.length_b   1.000
_cell.length_c   1.000
_cell.angle_alpha   90.00
_cell.angle_beta   90.00
_cell.angle_gamma   90.00
#
_symmetry.space_group_name_H-M   'P 1'
#
loop_
_entity.id
_entity.type
_entity.pdbx_description
1 polymer ?
#
loop_
_entity_poly.entity_id
_entity_poly.type
_entity_poly.pdbx_seq_one_letter_code
_entity_poly.pdbx_strand_id
1 'polypeptide(L)'
;HAAWFALKHRPMGGRSTINIDIQRQVEHLSREHLKRLPRETELAVVVINIEDSGIVSMLGSGNPADPVDGQINGALVKRSPGSALKPFVYAAAFEAGRLNGESIVYDIPISRGGW
;
A
#
# COMPACT_ATOMS: atom_id res chain seq x y z
N HIS A 1 2.05 -11.93 -7.38
CA HIS A 1 1.07 -12.09 -6.28
C HIS A 1 -0.38 -11.87 -6.73
N ALA A 2 -0.73 -10.78 -7.41
CA ALA A 2 -2.10 -10.55 -7.89
C ALA A 2 -2.60 -11.54 -8.97
N ALA A 3 -1.78 -11.94 -9.94
CA ALA A 3 -2.19 -12.90 -10.98
C ALA A 3 -2.58 -14.27 -10.40
N TRP A 4 -1.81 -14.76 -9.41
CA TRP A 4 -2.13 -16.00 -8.69
C TRP A 4 -3.42 -15.86 -7.86
N PHE A 5 -3.64 -14.72 -7.23
CA PHE A 5 -4.89 -14.42 -6.54
C PHE A 5 -6.09 -14.39 -7.50
N ALA A 6 -5.92 -13.82 -8.70
CA ALA A 6 -6.93 -13.82 -9.73
C ALA A 6 -7.27 -15.24 -10.21
N LEU A 7 -6.26 -16.11 -10.37
CA LEU A 7 -6.47 -17.52 -10.74
C LEU A 7 -7.22 -18.32 -9.66
N LYS A 8 -7.07 -17.99 -8.37
CA LYS A 8 -7.90 -18.60 -7.32
C LYS A 8 -9.39 -18.32 -7.50
N HIS A 9 -9.74 -17.13 -8.00
CA HIS A 9 -11.13 -16.71 -8.21
C HIS A 9 -11.64 -17.05 -9.61
N ARG A 10 -10.72 -17.16 -10.59
CA ARG A 10 -11.00 -17.47 -12.00
C ARG A 10 -10.03 -18.57 -12.47
N PRO A 11 -10.27 -19.83 -12.08
CA PRO A 11 -9.33 -20.93 -12.35
C PRO A 11 -9.17 -21.22 -13.84
N MET A 12 -10.16 -20.85 -14.67
CA MET A 12 -10.10 -20.94 -16.13
C MET A 12 -9.30 -19.80 -16.78
N GLY A 13 -8.68 -18.92 -15.98
CA GLY A 13 -7.97 -17.74 -16.45
C GLY A 13 -8.90 -16.58 -16.80
N GLY A 14 -8.35 -15.58 -17.49
CA GLY A 14 -9.07 -14.39 -17.92
C GLY A 14 -8.14 -13.19 -18.10
N ARG A 15 -8.72 -12.07 -18.55
CA ARG A 15 -7.98 -10.81 -18.65
C ARG A 15 -7.67 -10.28 -17.25
N SER A 16 -6.42 -9.92 -17.04
CA SER A 16 -5.92 -9.23 -15.85
C SER A 16 -5.49 -7.81 -16.23
N THR A 17 -5.49 -6.90 -15.25
CA THR A 17 -4.91 -5.55 -15.37
C THR A 17 -3.39 -5.54 -15.13
N ILE A 18 -2.80 -6.68 -14.73
CA ILE A 18 -1.37 -6.77 -14.43
C ILE A 18 -0.54 -6.54 -15.68
N ASN A 19 0.35 -5.55 -15.61
CA ASN A 19 1.37 -5.29 -16.60
C ASN A 19 2.66 -6.01 -16.18
N ILE A 20 3.17 -6.89 -17.04
CA ILE A 20 4.33 -7.75 -16.71
C ILE A 20 5.63 -6.95 -16.55
N ASP A 21 5.80 -5.86 -17.31
CA ASP A 21 7.01 -5.05 -17.25
C ASP A 21 7.05 -4.25 -15.95
N ILE A 22 5.93 -3.64 -15.56
CA ILE A 22 5.78 -2.95 -14.28
C ILE A 22 5.94 -3.95 -13.12
N GLN A 23 5.38 -5.16 -13.22
CA GLN A 23 5.53 -6.20 -12.21
C GLN A 23 7.00 -6.58 -11.99
N ARG A 24 7.76 -6.79 -13.07
CA ARG A 24 9.20 -7.10 -13.00
C ARG A 24 10.02 -5.96 -12.40
N GLN A 25 9.72 -4.72 -12.76
CA GLN A 25 10.38 -3.54 -12.21
C GLN A 25 10.12 -3.41 -10.70
N VAL A 26 8.87 -3.56 -10.26
CA VAL A 26 8.50 -3.51 -8.83
C VAL A 26 9.24 -4.60 -8.05
N GLU A 27 9.28 -5.84 -8.56
CA GLU A 27 10.00 -6.94 -7.92
C GLU A 27 11.52 -6.68 -7.83
N HIS A 28 12.12 -6.12 -8.88
CA HIS A 28 13.54 -5.76 -8.88
C HIS A 28 13.83 -4.66 -7.86
N LEU A 29 13.12 -3.53 -7.94
CA LEU A 29 13.31 -2.38 -7.04
C LEU A 29 13.08 -2.75 -5.57
N SER A 30 12.07 -3.58 -5.30
CA SER A 30 11.77 -4.06 -3.95
C SER A 30 12.89 -4.91 -3.38
N ARG A 31 13.47 -5.82 -4.17
CA ARG A 31 14.65 -6.61 -3.76
C ARG A 31 15.86 -5.74 -3.49
N GLU A 32 16.16 -4.78 -4.37
CA GLU A 32 17.28 -3.84 -4.15
C GLU A 32 17.06 -2.91 -2.96
N HIS A 33 15.80 -2.59 -2.64
CA HIS A 33 15.47 -1.81 -1.46
C HIS A 33 15.64 -2.60 -0.17
N LEU A 34 15.14 -3.84 -0.13
CA LEU A 34 15.26 -4.71 1.04
C LEU A 34 16.71 -4.98 1.45
N LYS A 35 17.64 -5.08 0.50
CA LYS A 35 19.09 -5.20 0.80
C LYS A 35 19.65 -4.08 1.68
N ARG A 36 18.97 -2.93 1.75
CA ARG A 36 19.38 -1.74 2.51
C ARG A 36 18.61 -1.57 3.82
N LEU A 37 17.67 -2.46 4.12
CA LEU A 37 16.83 -2.41 5.33
C LEU A 37 17.27 -3.49 6.33
N PRO A 38 16.85 -3.38 7.61
CA PRO A 38 17.02 -4.47 8.57
C PRO A 38 16.47 -5.78 8.04
N ARG A 39 17.11 -6.90 8.40
CA ARG A 39 16.86 -8.22 7.82
C ARG A 39 15.41 -8.68 8.01
N GLU A 40 14.79 -8.28 9.11
CA GLU A 40 13.43 -8.65 9.52
C GLU A 40 12.35 -7.76 8.87
N THR A 41 12.72 -6.92 7.90
CA THR A 41 11.77 -6.01 7.24
C THR A 41 10.97 -6.74 6.18
N GLU A 42 9.65 -6.77 6.36
CA GLU A 42 8.70 -7.11 5.30
C GLU A 42 8.38 -5.90 4.42
N LEU A 43 8.06 -6.17 3.15
CA LEU A 43 7.69 -5.14 2.19
C LEU A 43 6.61 -5.66 1.24
N ALA A 44 5.59 -4.83 1.03
CA ALA A 44 4.52 -5.05 0.08
C ALA A 44 4.30 -3.79 -0.77
N VAL A 45 3.91 -3.97 -2.02
CA VAL A 45 3.70 -2.87 -2.99
C VAL A 45 2.46 -3.16 -3.81
N VAL A 46 1.62 -2.13 -3.98
CA VAL A 46 0.50 -2.14 -4.93
C VAL A 46 0.65 -0.92 -5.83
N VAL A 47 0.59 -1.14 -7.14
CA VAL A 47 0.58 -0.06 -8.14
C VAL A 47 -0.78 -0.03 -8.80
N ILE A 48 -1.39 1.15 -8.80
CA ILE A 48 -2.75 1.38 -9.30
C ILE A 48 -2.66 2.39 -10.45
N ASN A 49 -3.31 2.09 -11.57
CA ASN A 49 -3.54 3.07 -12.62
C ASN A 49 -4.68 4.01 -12.18
N ILE A 50 -4.43 5.32 -12.20
CA ILE A 50 -5.39 6.31 -11.68
C ILE A 50 -6.62 6.40 -12.60
N GLU A 51 -6.43 6.30 -13.92
CA GLU A 51 -7.51 6.51 -14.89
C GLU A 51 -8.63 5.47 -14.79
N ASP A 52 -8.27 4.19 -14.61
CA ASP A 52 -9.23 3.08 -14.58
C ASP A 52 -9.28 2.35 -13.22
N SER A 53 -8.54 2.83 -12.22
CA SER A 53 -8.39 2.21 -10.89
C SER A 53 -7.88 0.76 -10.92
N GLY A 54 -7.31 0.31 -12.04
CA GLY A 54 -6.80 -1.05 -12.21
C GLY A 54 -5.52 -1.28 -11.42
N ILE A 55 -5.41 -2.44 -10.77
CA ILE A 55 -4.15 -2.87 -10.14
C ILE A 55 -3.22 -3.38 -11.24
N VAL A 56 -2.18 -2.62 -11.56
CA VAL A 56 -1.24 -2.94 -12.65
C VAL A 56 -0.03 -3.73 -12.17
N SER A 57 0.28 -3.72 -10.88
CA SER A 57 1.30 -4.56 -10.25
C SER A 57 0.99 -4.77 -8.76
N MET A 58 1.35 -5.94 -8.25
CA MET A 58 1.22 -6.27 -6.83
C MET A 58 2.33 -7.21 -6.36
N LEU A 59 3.01 -6.79 -5.31
CA LEU A 59 3.97 -7.55 -4.54
C LEU A 59 3.43 -7.72 -3.11
N GLY A 60 3.19 -8.98 -2.71
CA GLY A 60 2.68 -9.28 -1.38
C GLY A 60 3.78 -9.41 -0.32
N SER A 61 4.95 -9.89 -0.73
CA SER A 61 6.14 -9.99 0.09
C SER A 61 7.36 -9.75 -0.80
N GLY A 62 8.38 -9.06 -0.26
CA GLY A 62 9.64 -8.84 -0.95
C GLY A 62 10.62 -10.03 -0.87
N ASN A 63 10.38 -11.01 0.00
CA ASN A 63 11.09 -12.29 0.01
C ASN A 63 10.11 -13.47 0.17
N PRO A 64 9.42 -13.88 -0.90
CA PRO A 64 8.42 -14.96 -0.83
C PRO A 64 9.01 -16.35 -0.54
N ALA A 65 10.33 -16.51 -0.62
CA ALA A 65 11.02 -17.74 -0.26
C ALA A 65 11.31 -17.84 1.26
N ASP A 66 11.07 -16.78 2.02
CA ASP A 66 11.21 -16.81 3.47
C ASP A 66 10.11 -17.72 4.08
N PRO A 67 10.47 -18.77 4.83
CA PRO A 67 9.51 -19.71 5.37
C PRO A 67 8.69 -19.16 6.54
N VAL A 68 9.11 -18.06 7.17
CA VAL A 68 8.43 -17.48 8.33
C VAL A 68 7.30 -16.57 7.86
N ASP A 69 7.64 -15.45 7.22
CA ASP A 69 6.67 -14.42 6.85
C ASP A 69 6.55 -14.21 5.33
N GLY A 70 7.41 -14.86 4.54
CA GLY A 70 7.47 -14.69 3.09
C GLY A 70 6.18 -15.05 2.36
N GLN A 71 5.39 -15.97 2.92
CA GLN A 71 4.12 -16.40 2.32
C GLN A 71 2.94 -15.48 2.67
N ILE A 72 3.13 -14.52 3.58
CA ILE A 72 2.10 -13.54 3.92
C ILE A 72 2.00 -12.52 2.80
N ASN A 73 0.78 -12.29 2.31
CA ASN A 73 0.51 -11.21 1.39
C ASN A 73 0.25 -9.91 2.15
N GLY A 74 1.31 -9.18 2.47
CA GLY A 74 1.26 -7.91 3.19
C GLY A 74 0.39 -6.84 2.52
N ALA A 75 0.16 -6.94 1.20
CA ALA A 75 -0.75 -6.03 0.50
C ALA A 75 -2.24 -6.21 0.90
N LEU A 76 -2.59 -7.31 1.55
CA LEU A 76 -3.95 -7.61 2.02
C LEU A 76 -4.10 -7.52 3.55
N VAL A 77 -2.99 -7.38 4.27
CA VAL A 77 -2.98 -7.34 5.74
C VAL A 77 -3.34 -5.94 6.21
N LYS A 78 -4.27 -5.83 7.16
CA LYS A 78 -4.64 -4.54 7.77
C LYS A 78 -3.54 -4.06 8.71
N ARG A 79 -3.10 -2.81 8.54
CA ARG A 79 -2.19 -2.10 9.43
C ARG A 79 -2.68 -0.67 9.61
N SER A 80 -2.26 0.00 10.68
CA SER A 80 -2.48 1.45 10.79
C SER A 80 -1.71 2.15 9.67
N PRO A 81 -2.34 3.03 8.87
CA PRO A 81 -1.65 3.79 7.81
C PRO A 81 -0.74 4.89 8.38
N GLY A 82 -0.81 5.19 9.68
CA GLY A 82 -0.09 6.30 10.29
C GLY A 82 -0.48 7.65 9.70
N SER A 83 0.51 8.53 9.50
CA SER A 83 0.28 9.87 8.94
C SER A 83 -0.27 9.88 7.52
N ALA A 84 -0.20 8.76 6.78
CA ALA A 84 -0.80 8.66 5.44
C ALA A 84 -2.34 8.79 5.46
N LEU A 85 -2.98 8.71 6.64
CA LEU A 85 -4.42 8.99 6.79
C LEU A 85 -4.76 10.48 6.71
N LYS A 86 -3.79 11.37 7.02
CA LYS A 86 -4.04 12.82 7.17
C LYS A 86 -4.73 13.45 5.96
N PRO A 87 -4.33 13.19 4.69
CA PRO A 87 -5.00 13.79 3.54
C PRO A 87 -6.51 13.53 3.51
N PHE A 88 -6.96 12.33 3.89
CA PHE A 88 -8.38 11.99 3.94
C PHE A 88 -9.13 12.73 5.06
N VAL A 89 -8.47 12.92 6.21
CA VAL A 89 -9.03 13.71 7.32
C VAL A 89 -9.17 15.18 6.92
N TYR A 90 -8.18 15.75 6.25
CA TYR A 90 -8.23 17.13 5.76
C TYR A 90 -9.29 17.28 4.66
N ALA A 91 -9.39 16.34 3.72
CA ALA A 91 -10.43 16.35 2.69
C ALA A 91 -11.83 16.35 3.31
N ALA A 92 -12.10 15.47 4.28
CA ALA A 92 -13.38 15.44 4.99
C ALA A 92 -13.67 16.75 5.74
N ALA A 93 -12.65 17.41 6.30
CA ALA A 93 -12.80 18.71 6.94
C ALA A 93 -13.10 19.83 5.92
N PHE A 94 -12.49 19.78 4.73
CA PHE A 94 -12.77 20.71 3.62
C PHE A 94 -14.19 20.52 3.10
N GLU A 95 -14.62 19.27 2.87
CA GLU A 95 -15.98 18.93 2.44
C GLU A 95 -17.03 19.38 3.46
N ALA A 96 -16.72 19.28 4.76
CA ALA A 96 -17.58 19.75 5.83
C ALA A 96 -17.52 21.28 6.06
N GLY A 97 -16.73 22.02 5.27
CA GLY A 97 -16.54 23.48 5.42
C GLY A 97 -15.86 23.89 6.73
N ARG A 98 -15.20 22.97 7.42
CA ARG A 98 -14.50 23.22 8.71
C ARG A 98 -13.10 23.78 8.53
N LEU A 99 -12.46 23.44 7.42
CA LEU A 99 -11.16 23.95 7.01
C LEU A 99 -11.21 24.35 5.54
N ASN A 100 -10.26 25.17 5.12
CA ASN A 100 -10.02 25.57 3.73
C ASN A 100 -8.50 25.73 3.50
N GLY A 101 -8.10 26.11 2.28
CA GLY A 101 -6.69 26.27 1.91
C GLY A 101 -5.93 27.37 2.68
N GLU A 102 -6.64 28.30 3.33
CA GLU A 102 -6.06 29.38 4.12
C GLU A 102 -6.11 29.10 5.64
N SER A 103 -6.69 27.97 6.04
CA SER A 103 -6.88 27.63 7.44
C SER A 103 -5.55 27.34 8.13
N ILE A 104 -5.32 27.98 9.27
CA ILE A 104 -4.17 27.72 10.12
C ILE A 104 -4.48 26.53 11.04
N VAL A 105 -3.70 25.47 10.91
CA VAL A 105 -3.78 24.29 11.80
C VAL A 105 -2.62 24.36 12.78
N TYR A 106 -2.93 24.58 14.06
CA TYR A 106 -1.92 24.66 15.10
C TYR A 106 -1.36 23.27 15.43
N ASP A 107 -0.07 23.07 15.21
CA ASP A 107 0.68 21.91 15.67
C ASP A 107 1.22 22.15 17.08
N ILE A 108 0.28 22.30 18.03
CA ILE A 108 0.59 22.47 19.45
C ILE A 108 0.25 21.18 20.20
N PRO A 109 0.97 20.85 21.28
CA PRO A 109 0.62 19.72 22.13
C PRO A 109 -0.83 19.82 22.59
N ILE A 110 -1.63 18.81 22.27
CA ILE A 110 -3.00 18.69 22.77
C ILE A 110 -3.02 17.59 23.83
N SER A 111 -3.51 17.91 25.02
CA SER A 111 -3.86 16.88 25.99
C SER A 111 -5.27 16.38 25.68
N ARG A 112 -5.46 15.06 25.63
CA ARG A 112 -6.78 14.44 25.50
C ARG A 112 -7.02 13.57 26.73
N GLY A 113 -7.87 14.06 27.62
CA GLY A 113 -8.30 13.30 28.80
C GLY A 113 -7.24 13.16 29.90
N GLY A 114 -6.31 14.11 30.02
CA GLY A 114 -5.28 14.11 31.07
C GLY A 114 -3.98 13.38 30.72
N TRP A 115 -3.81 13.02 29.45
CA TRP A 115 -2.56 12.52 28.86
C TRP A 115 -2.07 13.45 27.76
#